data_AF-A0A1R0XY51-F1
#
_entry.id   AF-A0A1R0XY51-F1
#
_cell.length_a   1.000
_cell.length_b   1.000
_cell.length_c   1.000
_cell.angle_alpha   90.00
_cell.angle_beta   90.00
_cell.angle_gamma   90.00
#
_symmetry.space_group_name_H-M   'P 1'
#
loop_
_entity.id
_entity.type
_entity.pdbx_description
1 polymer ?
#
loop_
_entity_poly.entity_id
_entity_poly.type
_entity_poly.pdbx_seq_one_letter_code
_entity_poly.pdbx_strand_id
1 'polypeptide(L)'
;MTLTSQEVRKHVMDYLEATECSIIEVSPIHVTVKLSPRADRMLTDRPYYWGFVERTGVDPETLSFTFVFDPEKYDSQAAIEVAPTVNRSTLALKPPITGDPVMSATADVEASADLLNSETSESNVVHVPSSNPEDSILARYFGIVPALPRIGPGMIRREDIIYGSKRLQQIWSAAQDEGKCLYLFEDPGSRQRNTLFSAAYEPWLGVCYKVEMSCDLKREELHYLGISLTKGTIIDDFNAKISSREMTPRLPENVHIQPYELTVTAATDLLEAHLTSHLAELDYSWAEQARERLRIELAIIDIYYGELLKEPDEEKRLGTQEQYNRRRQETIWQYEPQIAVSAITYGLFHLRSL
;
A
#
# COMPACT_ATOMS: atom_id res chain seq x y z
N MET A 1 -11.84 -13.11 1.57
CA MET A 1 -12.45 -11.75 1.56
C MET A 1 -11.69 -10.91 0.54
N THR A 2 -12.38 -10.25 -0.38
CA THR A 2 -11.78 -9.32 -1.35
C THR A 2 -12.12 -7.90 -0.92
N LEU A 3 -11.13 -7.04 -0.69
CA LEU A 3 -11.40 -5.61 -0.42
C LEU A 3 -11.92 -4.92 -1.68
N THR A 4 -12.87 -4.01 -1.49
CA THR A 4 -13.36 -3.13 -2.56
C THR A 4 -12.36 -2.03 -2.89
N SER A 5 -12.41 -1.45 -4.10
CA SER A 5 -11.49 -0.36 -4.48
C SER A 5 -11.66 0.89 -3.60
N GLN A 6 -12.85 1.12 -3.04
CA GLN A 6 -13.12 2.20 -2.08
C GLN A 6 -12.40 1.98 -0.74
N GLU A 7 -12.39 0.75 -0.22
CA GLU A 7 -11.67 0.40 1.01
C GLU A 7 -10.16 0.47 0.81
N VAL A 8 -9.66 -0.02 -0.34
CA VAL A 8 -8.24 0.11 -0.72
C VAL A 8 -7.84 1.58 -0.77
N ARG A 9 -8.64 2.42 -1.42
CA ARG A 9 -8.42 3.87 -1.47
C ARG A 9 -8.39 4.47 -0.07
N LYS A 10 -9.33 4.11 0.80
CA LYS A 10 -9.36 4.60 2.18
C LYS A 10 -8.06 4.28 2.91
N HIS A 11 -7.61 3.02 2.88
CA HIS A 11 -6.40 2.59 3.57
C HIS A 11 -5.15 3.31 3.04
N VAL A 12 -5.07 3.53 1.73
CA VAL A 12 -3.95 4.27 1.13
C VAL A 12 -3.98 5.74 1.54
N MET A 13 -5.17 6.38 1.56
CA MET A 13 -5.29 7.77 2.01
C MET A 13 -4.91 7.92 3.48
N ASP A 14 -5.41 7.03 4.35
CA ASP A 14 -5.08 7.02 5.79
C ASP A 14 -3.56 6.91 5.99
N TYR A 15 -2.87 6.07 5.21
CA TYR A 15 -1.41 5.95 5.25
C TYR A 15 -0.69 7.21 4.75
N LEU A 16 -1.15 7.81 3.65
CA LEU A 16 -0.54 9.03 3.10
C LEU A 16 -0.69 10.22 4.04
N GLU A 17 -1.84 10.34 4.70
CA GLU A 17 -2.09 11.36 5.71
C GLU A 17 -1.22 11.11 6.96
N ALA A 18 -1.18 9.87 7.46
CA ALA A 18 -0.37 9.51 8.64
C ALA A 18 1.14 9.69 8.41
N THR A 19 1.61 9.55 7.18
CA THR A 19 3.02 9.76 6.81
C THR A 19 3.32 11.20 6.36
N GLU A 20 2.35 12.11 6.47
CA GLU A 20 2.48 13.53 6.10
C GLU A 20 2.93 13.72 4.64
N CYS A 21 2.42 12.89 3.74
CA CYS A 21 2.70 13.04 2.31
C CYS A 21 2.01 14.28 1.73
N SER A 22 2.64 14.91 0.74
CA SER A 22 2.08 16.11 0.09
C SER A 22 1.14 15.72 -1.05
N ILE A 23 -0.16 15.78 -0.78
CA ILE A 23 -1.21 15.45 -1.74
C ILE A 23 -1.34 16.59 -2.75
N ILE A 24 -1.14 16.28 -4.03
CA ILE A 24 -1.19 17.25 -5.14
C ILE A 24 -2.59 17.27 -5.75
N GLU A 25 -3.16 16.08 -6.00
CA GLU A 25 -4.47 15.93 -6.62
C GLU A 25 -5.23 14.75 -6.01
N VAL A 26 -6.52 14.94 -5.75
CA VAL A 26 -7.41 13.91 -5.22
C VAL A 26 -8.58 13.75 -6.17
N SER A 27 -8.68 12.57 -6.78
CA SER A 27 -9.81 12.14 -7.57
C SER A 27 -10.49 10.92 -6.90
N PRO A 28 -11.76 10.61 -7.22
CA PRO A 28 -12.39 9.37 -6.79
C PRO A 28 -11.67 8.12 -7.33
N ILE A 29 -11.03 8.22 -8.51
CA ILE A 29 -10.41 7.08 -9.19
C ILE A 29 -8.88 7.03 -9.06
N HIS A 30 -8.23 8.16 -8.78
CA HIS A 30 -6.78 8.25 -8.65
C HIS A 30 -6.38 9.32 -7.63
N VAL A 31 -5.16 9.23 -7.09
CA VAL A 31 -4.58 10.23 -6.19
C VAL A 31 -3.15 10.47 -6.62
N THR A 32 -2.80 11.73 -6.82
CA THR A 32 -1.43 12.14 -7.13
C THR A 32 -0.80 12.76 -5.89
N VAL A 33 0.32 12.18 -5.46
CA VAL A 33 0.98 12.52 -4.20
C VAL A 33 2.49 12.60 -4.39
N LYS A 34 3.12 13.56 -3.73
CA LYS A 34 4.56 13.60 -3.51
C LYS A 34 4.86 13.03 -2.13
N LEU A 35 5.63 11.94 -2.10
CA LEU A 35 5.91 11.20 -0.87
C LEU A 35 6.69 12.06 0.13
N SER A 36 6.44 11.85 1.42
CA SER A 36 7.30 12.38 2.47
C SER A 36 8.64 11.62 2.51
N PRO A 37 9.71 12.19 3.11
CA PRO A 37 10.97 11.48 3.29
C PRO A 37 10.82 10.12 3.99
N ARG A 38 9.89 10.05 4.95
CA ARG A 38 9.56 8.82 5.69
C ARG A 38 8.93 7.78 4.76
N ALA A 39 7.89 8.15 4.02
CA ALA A 39 7.21 7.23 3.10
C ALA A 39 8.11 6.79 1.93
N ASP A 40 8.93 7.69 1.37
CA ASP A 40 9.81 7.38 0.24
C ASP A 40 10.88 6.34 0.62
N ARG A 41 11.46 6.41 1.83
CA ARG A 41 12.40 5.39 2.33
C ARG A 41 11.79 3.99 2.37
N MET A 42 10.56 3.88 2.83
CA MET A 42 9.89 2.59 3.00
C MET A 42 9.37 2.03 1.67
N LEU A 43 8.88 2.90 0.80
CA LEU A 43 8.19 2.47 -0.41
C LEU A 43 9.12 2.32 -1.61
N THR A 44 10.17 3.13 -1.73
CA THR A 44 10.87 3.27 -3.03
C THR A 44 12.15 2.45 -3.18
N ASP A 45 12.61 1.75 -2.13
CA ASP A 45 13.81 0.90 -2.15
C ASP A 45 15.03 1.59 -2.80
N ARG A 46 15.34 2.81 -2.34
CA ARG A 46 16.46 3.65 -2.83
C ARG A 46 17.57 3.81 -1.78
N PRO A 47 18.21 2.72 -1.29
CA PRO A 47 19.17 2.80 -0.18
C PRO A 47 20.38 3.69 -0.50
N TYR A 48 20.88 3.68 -1.74
CA TYR A 48 22.01 4.53 -2.15
C TYR A 48 21.70 6.02 -2.14
N TYR A 49 20.47 6.39 -2.51
CA TYR A 49 20.02 7.79 -2.50
C TYR A 49 19.94 8.31 -1.07
N TRP A 50 19.26 7.55 -0.19
CA TRP A 50 19.14 7.91 1.21
C TRP A 50 20.49 7.94 1.92
N GLY A 51 21.37 6.98 1.64
CA GLY A 51 22.74 7.01 2.15
C GLY A 51 23.55 8.22 1.65
N PHE A 52 23.29 8.72 0.43
CA PHE A 52 23.91 9.95 -0.05
C PHE A 52 23.38 11.17 0.68
N VAL A 53 22.04 11.31 0.77
CA VAL A 53 21.36 12.41 1.47
C VAL A 53 21.82 12.51 2.92
N GLU A 54 21.89 11.39 3.63
CA GLU A 54 22.33 11.33 5.03
C GLU A 54 23.80 11.73 5.22
N ARG A 55 24.67 11.37 4.25
CA ARG A 55 26.10 11.73 4.30
C ARG A 55 26.36 13.18 3.93
N THR A 56 25.60 13.74 3.00
CA THR A 56 25.83 15.09 2.49
C THR A 56 25.00 16.16 3.19
N GLY A 57 23.94 15.77 3.89
CA GLY A 57 23.01 16.69 4.57
C GLY A 57 22.19 17.55 3.61
N VAL A 58 22.09 17.14 2.33
CA VAL A 58 21.30 17.84 1.31
C VAL A 58 19.80 17.61 1.58
N ASP A 59 18.96 18.59 1.23
CA ASP A 59 17.51 18.43 1.34
C ASP A 59 16.99 17.26 0.48
N PRO A 60 16.14 16.37 1.03
CA PRO A 60 15.67 15.20 0.31
C PRO A 60 14.68 15.54 -0.81
N GLU A 61 15.00 15.10 -2.02
CA GLU A 61 14.14 14.99 -3.19
C GLU A 61 13.44 13.62 -3.23
N THR A 62 12.18 13.64 -2.79
CA THR A 62 11.29 12.48 -2.78
C THR A 62 10.56 12.30 -4.10
N LEU A 63 10.12 11.06 -4.38
CA LEU A 63 9.37 10.73 -5.58
C LEU A 63 7.89 11.13 -5.49
N SER A 64 7.31 11.40 -6.66
CA SER A 64 5.87 11.61 -6.84
C SER A 64 5.24 10.43 -7.56
N PHE A 65 4.05 10.02 -7.11
CA PHE A 65 3.28 8.92 -7.67
C PHE A 65 1.84 9.35 -7.96
N THR A 66 1.26 8.76 -9.00
CA THR A 66 -0.18 8.74 -9.24
C THR A 66 -0.68 7.33 -8.95
N PHE A 67 -1.40 7.18 -7.85
CA PHE A 67 -2.02 5.93 -7.46
C PHE A 67 -3.41 5.82 -8.08
N VAL A 68 -3.62 4.81 -8.92
CA VAL A 68 -4.88 4.58 -9.63
C VAL A 68 -5.60 3.40 -8.99
N PHE A 69 -6.82 3.58 -8.51
CA PHE A 69 -7.60 2.55 -7.82
C PHE A 69 -8.51 1.75 -8.77
N ASP A 70 -8.96 2.40 -9.85
CA ASP A 70 -9.76 1.79 -10.92
C ASP A 70 -9.09 2.03 -12.29
N PRO A 71 -8.20 1.13 -12.76
CA PRO A 71 -7.44 1.31 -14.00
C PRO A 71 -8.32 1.51 -15.24
N GLU A 72 -9.39 0.73 -15.38
CA GLU A 72 -10.29 0.80 -16.56
C GLU A 72 -10.97 2.17 -16.72
N LYS A 73 -11.42 2.76 -15.59
CA LYS A 73 -12.05 4.08 -15.59
C LYS A 73 -11.04 5.18 -15.82
N TYR A 74 -9.85 5.05 -15.24
CA TYR A 74 -8.75 6.00 -15.45
C TYR A 74 -8.31 6.03 -16.91
N ASP A 75 -8.11 4.87 -17.53
CA ASP A 75 -7.72 4.77 -18.94
C ASP A 75 -8.81 5.33 -19.87
N SER A 76 -10.09 5.11 -19.54
CA SER A 76 -11.21 5.68 -20.28
C SER A 76 -11.26 7.21 -20.18
N GLN A 77 -11.03 7.78 -18.98
CA GLN A 77 -10.98 9.24 -18.79
C GLN A 77 -9.77 9.85 -19.48
N ALA A 78 -8.60 9.23 -19.36
CA ALA A 78 -7.38 9.67 -20.04
C ALA A 78 -7.55 9.60 -21.57
N ALA A 79 -8.22 8.58 -22.11
CA ALA A 79 -8.51 8.48 -23.54
C ALA A 79 -9.48 9.56 -24.03
N ILE A 80 -10.44 9.99 -23.19
CA ILE A 80 -11.35 11.10 -23.50
C ILE A 80 -10.61 12.44 -23.49
N GLU A 81 -9.68 12.64 -22.55
CA GLU A 81 -8.87 13.87 -22.45
C GLU A 81 -7.83 14.00 -23.56
N VAL A 82 -7.30 12.87 -24.08
CA VAL A 82 -6.29 12.85 -25.14
C VAL A 82 -6.90 12.87 -26.56
N ALA A 83 -8.21 12.63 -26.71
CA ALA A 83 -8.88 12.73 -28.01
C ALA A 83 -8.97 14.21 -28.46
N PRO A 84 -8.28 14.64 -29.54
CA PRO A 84 -8.32 16.01 -29.96
C PRO A 84 -9.68 16.35 -30.58
N THR A 85 -10.10 17.58 -30.32
CA THR A 85 -11.10 18.38 -31.01
C THR A 85 -11.02 18.23 -32.54
N VAL A 86 -11.60 17.18 -33.10
CA VAL A 86 -11.90 17.12 -34.53
C VAL A 86 -13.12 18.00 -34.73
N ASN A 87 -12.89 19.24 -35.17
CA ASN A 87 -13.93 20.14 -35.65
C ASN A 87 -14.81 19.41 -36.67
N ARG A 88 -15.97 18.94 -36.20
CA ARG A 88 -16.98 18.29 -37.03
C ARG A 88 -17.90 19.39 -37.58
N SER A 89 -17.38 20.25 -38.44
CA SER A 89 -18.25 21.06 -39.30
C SER A 89 -18.79 20.16 -40.42
N THR A 90 -19.87 19.45 -40.11
CA THR A 90 -20.71 18.78 -41.11
C THR A 90 -21.48 19.84 -41.89
N LEU A 91 -20.94 20.29 -43.03
CA LEU A 91 -21.75 20.95 -44.06
C LEU A 91 -22.26 19.89 -45.02
N ALA A 92 -23.49 19.46 -44.77
CA ALA A 92 -24.27 18.62 -45.67
C ALA A 92 -24.67 19.42 -46.91
N LEU A 93 -24.23 18.94 -48.08
CA LEU A 93 -24.69 19.39 -49.39
C LEU A 93 -26.10 18.85 -49.70
N LYS A 94 -27.03 19.75 -50.06
CA LYS A 94 -28.17 19.50 -50.97
C LYS A 94 -28.79 20.84 -51.44
N PRO A 95 -29.45 20.92 -52.61
CA PRO A 95 -28.84 21.48 -53.81
C PRO A 95 -29.74 22.61 -54.41
N PRO A 96 -29.64 23.00 -55.71
CA PRO A 96 -29.53 24.40 -56.13
C PRO A 96 -30.86 25.02 -56.60
N ILE A 97 -31.02 26.35 -56.54
CA ILE A 97 -31.93 27.11 -57.42
C ILE A 97 -31.27 28.48 -57.74
N THR A 98 -30.82 28.57 -59.00
CA THR A 98 -30.79 29.69 -59.96
C THR A 98 -30.81 31.14 -59.48
N GLY A 99 -29.81 31.91 -59.95
CA GLY A 99 -29.85 33.37 -60.00
C GLY A 99 -28.50 34.00 -60.38
N ASP A 100 -28.07 33.82 -61.63
CA ASP A 100 -27.08 34.67 -62.31
C ASP A 100 -27.77 35.95 -62.84
N PRO A 101 -27.06 36.99 -63.35
CA PRO A 101 -25.65 37.36 -63.19
C PRO A 101 -25.47 38.89 -63.00
N VAL A 102 -24.21 39.36 -63.03
CA VAL A 102 -23.66 40.54 -63.76
C VAL A 102 -22.36 40.89 -63.04
N MET A 103 -21.23 40.34 -63.48
CA MET A 103 -20.36 40.76 -64.60
C MET A 103 -19.27 41.74 -64.19
N SER A 104 -18.08 41.38 -64.68
CA SER A 104 -16.91 42.23 -64.96
C SER A 104 -16.12 42.76 -63.78
N ALA A 105 -14.79 42.78 -63.83
CA ALA A 105 -13.83 42.31 -64.82
C ALA A 105 -12.44 42.63 -64.27
N THR A 106 -11.45 41.84 -64.69
CA THR A 106 -10.05 42.23 -64.98
C THR A 106 -9.20 42.77 -63.82
N ALA A 107 -7.88 42.62 -63.79
CA ALA A 107 -6.88 41.80 -64.45
C ALA A 107 -5.54 42.27 -63.82
N ASP A 108 -4.48 41.50 -64.05
CA ASP A 108 -3.09 41.99 -64.15
C ASP A 108 -2.37 42.34 -62.84
N VAL A 109 -1.31 41.62 -62.42
CA VAL A 109 0.04 41.41 -63.00
C VAL A 109 1.06 42.27 -62.24
N GLU A 110 2.06 41.57 -61.69
CA GLU A 110 3.45 41.96 -61.38
C GLU A 110 3.75 43.30 -60.69
N ALA A 111 4.51 43.23 -59.58
CA ALA A 111 5.74 44.02 -59.47
C ALA A 111 6.66 43.54 -58.33
N SER A 112 7.91 43.38 -58.76
CA SER A 112 9.20 43.49 -58.09
C SER A 112 9.42 44.66 -57.10
N ALA A 113 10.42 44.44 -56.23
CA ALA A 113 11.49 45.36 -55.78
C ALA A 113 11.20 46.42 -54.68
N ASP A 114 11.80 46.14 -53.50
CA ASP A 114 12.85 46.94 -52.83
C ASP A 114 12.59 48.41 -52.41
N LEU A 115 12.47 48.64 -51.09
CA LEU A 115 13.34 49.46 -50.20
C LEU A 115 12.61 50.21 -49.06
N LEU A 116 13.12 50.00 -47.84
CA LEU A 116 13.26 50.91 -46.67
C LEU A 116 12.08 51.81 -46.24
N ASN A 117 11.53 51.64 -45.02
CA ASN A 117 12.02 52.28 -43.79
C ASN A 117 11.05 52.09 -42.58
N SER A 118 11.63 51.96 -41.39
CA SER A 118 11.18 52.40 -40.04
C SER A 118 9.73 52.20 -39.51
N GLU A 119 9.69 51.47 -38.39
CA GLU A 119 8.97 51.74 -37.13
C GLU A 119 7.50 51.28 -36.90
N THR A 120 7.35 50.69 -35.69
CA THR A 120 6.17 50.41 -34.87
C THR A 120 5.41 49.09 -35.04
N SER A 121 5.43 48.32 -33.95
CA SER A 121 4.31 47.62 -33.30
C SER A 121 3.38 46.75 -34.16
N GLU A 122 3.48 45.41 -33.99
CA GLU A 122 2.39 44.49 -33.61
C GLU A 122 2.64 43.03 -34.07
N SER A 123 2.35 42.09 -33.16
CA SER A 123 2.02 40.67 -33.40
C SER A 123 2.84 39.85 -34.42
N ASN A 124 3.82 39.08 -33.96
CA ASN A 124 4.32 37.93 -34.72
C ASN A 124 3.67 36.63 -34.22
N VAL A 125 2.58 36.28 -34.89
CA VAL A 125 2.01 34.93 -34.95
C VAL A 125 3.06 34.04 -35.64
N VAL A 126 3.68 33.13 -34.87
CA VAL A 126 4.48 32.07 -35.47
C VAL A 126 3.51 31.11 -36.14
N HIS A 127 3.44 31.19 -37.46
CA HIS A 127 2.77 30.20 -38.30
C HIS A 127 3.58 28.89 -38.19
N VAL A 128 3.22 28.04 -37.24
CA VAL A 128 3.71 26.66 -37.21
C VAL A 128 2.94 25.91 -38.29
N PRO A 129 3.59 25.41 -39.36
CA PRO A 129 2.89 24.54 -40.29
C PRO A 129 2.51 23.26 -39.54
N SER A 130 1.22 22.96 -39.54
CA SER A 130 0.65 21.68 -39.11
C SER A 130 1.23 20.57 -39.99
N SER A 131 2.39 20.06 -39.60
CA SER A 131 2.94 18.85 -40.17
C SER A 131 2.58 17.73 -39.22
N ASN A 132 1.82 16.76 -39.72
CA ASN A 132 1.67 15.48 -39.04
C ASN A 132 3.09 14.96 -38.73
N PRO A 133 3.35 14.44 -37.51
CA PRO A 133 4.68 13.95 -37.14
C PRO A 133 5.19 12.81 -38.04
N GLU A 134 4.30 12.21 -38.82
CA GLU A 134 4.56 11.20 -39.85
C GLU A 134 5.25 11.76 -41.12
N ASP A 135 5.17 13.07 -41.36
CA ASP A 135 5.69 13.71 -42.58
C ASP A 135 7.08 14.34 -42.42
N SER A 136 7.68 14.27 -41.23
CA SER A 136 9.04 14.77 -41.02
C SER A 136 10.07 13.85 -41.69
N ILE A 137 10.92 14.44 -42.55
CA ILE A 137 12.01 13.74 -43.26
C ILE A 137 12.92 12.95 -42.29
N LEU A 138 13.10 13.46 -41.06
CA LEU A 138 13.89 12.79 -40.03
C LEU A 138 13.22 11.52 -39.49
N ALA A 139 11.89 11.46 -39.44
CA ALA A 139 11.14 10.27 -39.00
C ALA A 139 11.30 9.10 -39.98
N ARG A 140 11.52 9.38 -41.27
CA ARG A 140 11.78 8.36 -42.30
C ARG A 140 13.16 7.70 -42.18
N TYR A 141 14.14 8.41 -41.64
CA TYR A 141 15.52 7.91 -41.49
C TYR A 141 15.76 7.22 -40.14
N PHE A 142 15.16 7.73 -39.05
CA PHE A 142 15.40 7.21 -37.70
C PHE A 142 14.29 6.29 -37.17
N GLY A 143 13.21 6.12 -37.93
CA GLY A 143 11.98 5.48 -37.46
C GLY A 143 11.25 6.34 -36.43
N ILE A 144 10.03 5.96 -36.07
CA ILE A 144 9.36 6.49 -34.88
C ILE A 144 10.19 6.01 -33.70
N VAL A 145 11.02 6.88 -33.14
CA VAL A 145 11.63 6.62 -31.84
C VAL A 145 10.48 6.59 -30.85
N PRO A 146 10.11 5.43 -30.27
CA PRO A 146 9.16 5.43 -29.16
C PRO A 146 9.76 6.38 -28.13
N ALA A 147 8.97 7.31 -27.60
CA ALA A 147 9.45 8.17 -26.53
C ALA A 147 9.99 7.24 -25.43
N LEU A 148 11.32 7.11 -25.34
CA LEU A 148 11.96 6.33 -24.31
C LEU A 148 11.45 6.89 -22.98
N PRO A 149 11.05 6.04 -22.02
CA PRO A 149 10.54 6.53 -20.75
C PRO A 149 11.62 7.47 -20.16
N ARG A 150 11.30 8.76 -20.07
CA ARG A 150 12.20 9.78 -19.52
C ARG A 150 12.37 9.49 -18.03
N ILE A 151 13.46 8.81 -17.69
CA ILE A 151 13.85 8.53 -16.31
C ILE A 151 14.56 9.78 -15.79
N GLY A 152 13.85 10.61 -15.01
CA GLY A 152 14.39 11.83 -14.40
C GLY A 152 13.45 12.42 -13.33
N PRO A 153 13.96 13.30 -12.44
CA PRO A 153 13.17 13.97 -11.41
C PRO A 153 12.12 14.88 -12.05
N GLY A 154 10.86 14.78 -11.60
CA GLY A 154 9.71 15.50 -12.15
C GLY A 154 8.69 14.63 -12.91
N MET A 155 8.97 13.35 -13.16
CA MET A 155 7.95 12.41 -13.68
C MET A 155 7.13 11.83 -12.52
N ILE A 156 5.83 12.07 -12.56
CA ILE A 156 4.87 11.44 -11.64
C ILE A 156 4.65 10.01 -12.14
N ARG A 157 5.08 9.01 -11.35
CA ARG A 157 4.96 7.61 -11.73
C ARG A 157 3.54 7.11 -11.48
N ARG A 158 2.87 6.60 -12.51
CA ARG A 158 1.60 5.88 -12.34
C ARG A 158 1.86 4.51 -11.75
N GLU A 159 1.06 4.14 -10.75
CA GLU A 159 0.96 2.78 -10.24
C GLU A 159 -0.49 2.43 -9.94
N ASP A 160 -0.90 1.25 -10.39
CA ASP A 160 -2.25 0.76 -10.19
C ASP A 160 -2.34 0.04 -8.83
N ILE A 161 -3.13 0.59 -7.91
CA ILE A 161 -3.34 0.07 -6.56
C ILE A 161 -4.70 -0.64 -6.49
N ILE A 162 -4.66 -1.93 -6.83
CA ILE A 162 -5.77 -2.87 -6.64
C ILE A 162 -5.46 -3.87 -5.52
N TYR A 163 -6.48 -4.57 -5.01
CA TYR A 163 -6.28 -5.64 -4.06
C TYR A 163 -5.33 -6.70 -4.63
N GLY A 164 -4.25 -7.01 -3.90
CA GLY A 164 -3.20 -7.92 -4.35
C GLY A 164 -2.05 -7.26 -5.13
N SER A 165 -2.08 -5.95 -5.38
CA SER A 165 -0.94 -5.26 -5.99
C SER A 165 0.27 -5.23 -5.05
N LYS A 166 1.48 -5.30 -5.63
CA LYS A 166 2.74 -5.24 -4.86
C LYS A 166 2.84 -3.94 -4.06
N ARG A 167 2.42 -2.80 -4.64
CA ARG A 167 2.45 -1.50 -3.97
C ARG A 167 1.54 -1.48 -2.75
N LEU A 168 0.33 -2.03 -2.86
CA LEU A 168 -0.59 -2.10 -1.73
C LEU A 168 -0.01 -2.92 -0.58
N GLN A 169 0.59 -4.08 -0.90
CA GLN A 169 1.28 -4.90 0.09
C GLN A 169 2.44 -4.16 0.76
N GLN A 170 3.23 -3.39 0.00
CA GLN A 170 4.30 -2.57 0.56
C GLN A 170 3.77 -1.48 1.50
N ILE A 171 2.66 -0.82 1.14
CA ILE A 171 2.01 0.18 2.00
C ILE A 171 1.53 -0.47 3.30
N TRP A 172 0.87 -1.64 3.24
CA TRP A 172 0.43 -2.34 4.44
C TRP A 172 1.58 -2.83 5.31
N SER A 173 2.64 -3.39 4.71
CA SER A 173 3.84 -3.77 5.46
C SER A 173 4.45 -2.57 6.14
N ALA A 174 4.58 -1.43 5.43
CA ALA A 174 5.12 -0.21 5.98
C ALA A 174 4.28 0.33 7.15
N ALA A 175 2.95 0.38 6.97
CA ALA A 175 2.01 0.78 8.01
C ALA A 175 2.09 -0.16 9.23
N GLN A 176 2.19 -1.46 9.00
CA GLN A 176 2.32 -2.45 10.06
C GLN A 176 3.63 -2.27 10.81
N ASP A 177 4.75 -2.14 10.10
CA ASP A 177 6.10 -1.99 10.68
C ASP A 177 6.24 -0.74 11.54
N GLU A 178 5.72 0.40 11.07
CA GLU A 178 5.74 1.65 11.84
C GLU A 178 4.69 1.67 12.97
N GLY A 179 3.60 0.91 12.83
CA GLY A 179 2.52 0.82 13.79
C GLY A 179 2.68 -0.26 14.87
N LYS A 180 3.80 -1.00 14.91
CA LYS A 180 3.99 -2.12 15.86
C LYS A 180 4.06 -1.68 17.32
N CYS A 181 4.68 -0.53 17.58
CA CYS A 181 5.00 -0.07 18.93
C CYS A 181 4.28 1.25 19.25
N LEU A 182 3.45 1.25 20.28
CA LEU A 182 2.65 2.40 20.70
C LEU A 182 3.12 2.93 22.06
N TYR A 183 3.08 4.25 22.21
CA TYR A 183 3.32 4.93 23.48
C TYR A 183 2.30 6.04 23.64
N LEU A 184 1.24 5.76 24.42
CA LEU A 184 0.03 6.58 24.44
C LEU A 184 -0.38 6.93 25.88
N PHE A 185 -1.06 8.06 26.00
CA PHE A 185 -1.63 8.60 27.23
C PHE A 185 -3.12 8.86 27.05
N GLU A 186 -3.93 8.55 28.04
CA GLU A 186 -5.33 8.97 28.06
C GLU A 186 -5.42 10.51 28.05
N ASP A 187 -6.25 11.10 27.18
CA ASP A 187 -6.54 12.53 27.23
C ASP A 187 -7.40 12.81 28.47
N PRO A 188 -6.90 13.58 29.46
CA PRO A 188 -7.65 13.84 30.67
C PRO A 188 -8.80 14.85 30.47
N GLY A 189 -8.96 15.38 29.26
CA GLY A 189 -9.94 16.38 28.89
C GLY A 189 -9.68 17.76 29.48
N SER A 190 -10.48 18.74 29.08
CA SER A 190 -10.29 20.14 29.48
C SER A 190 -10.42 20.40 30.99
N ARG A 191 -11.15 19.55 31.72
CA ARG A 191 -11.38 19.77 33.15
C ARG A 191 -10.12 19.54 33.98
N GLN A 192 -9.35 18.49 33.69
CA GLN A 192 -8.14 18.15 34.45
C GLN A 192 -7.06 19.22 34.32
N ARG A 193 -6.94 19.86 33.15
CA ARG A 193 -6.00 20.97 32.90
C ARG A 193 -6.17 22.12 33.91
N ASN A 194 -7.39 22.35 34.41
CA ASN A 194 -7.69 23.43 35.34
C ASN A 194 -7.72 22.99 36.81
N THR A 195 -7.43 21.73 37.11
CA THR A 195 -7.43 21.22 38.49
C THR A 195 -6.11 21.56 39.20
N LEU A 196 -6.19 21.72 40.53
CA LEU A 196 -5.02 21.98 41.37
C LEU A 196 -4.13 20.75 41.56
N PHE A 197 -4.66 19.55 41.37
CA PHE A 197 -3.97 18.30 41.65
C PHE A 197 -3.68 17.54 40.37
N SER A 198 -2.44 17.07 40.24
CA SER A 198 -2.02 16.24 39.12
C SER A 198 -2.72 14.88 39.17
N ALA A 199 -3.26 14.42 38.05
CA ALA A 199 -3.84 13.08 37.94
C ALA A 199 -2.74 12.03 37.83
N ALA A 200 -2.87 10.95 38.61
CA ALA A 200 -1.95 9.81 38.56
C ALA A 200 -2.36 8.87 37.42
N TYR A 201 -1.41 8.56 36.53
CA TYR A 201 -1.60 7.63 35.43
C TYR A 201 -0.90 6.32 35.74
N GLU A 202 -1.68 5.24 35.66
CA GLU A 202 -1.21 3.87 35.79
C GLU A 202 -0.66 3.40 34.42
N PRO A 203 0.60 2.94 34.36
CA PRO A 203 1.19 2.37 33.15
C PRO A 203 0.69 0.93 32.91
N TRP A 204 0.28 0.66 31.67
CA TRP A 204 -0.16 -0.64 31.18
C TRP A 204 0.69 -1.07 29.99
N LEU A 205 1.12 -2.31 29.97
CA LEU A 205 1.63 -2.96 28.76
C LEU A 205 0.47 -3.65 28.06
N GLY A 206 0.10 -3.18 26.87
CA GLY A 206 -0.91 -3.79 26.03
C GLY A 206 -0.28 -4.54 24.86
N VAL A 207 -0.77 -5.75 24.56
CA VAL A 207 -0.29 -6.57 23.44
C VAL A 207 -1.47 -7.20 22.71
N CYS A 208 -1.50 -7.06 21.39
CA CYS A 208 -2.38 -7.78 20.49
C CYS A 208 -1.62 -9.00 19.95
N TYR A 209 -1.97 -10.19 20.46
CA TYR A 209 -1.46 -11.46 19.98
C TYR A 209 -2.36 -12.00 18.87
N LYS A 210 -1.75 -12.42 17.77
CA LYS A 210 -2.37 -13.28 16.76
C LYS A 210 -2.08 -14.73 17.10
N VAL A 211 -3.13 -15.50 17.31
CA VAL A 211 -3.06 -16.95 17.44
C VAL A 211 -3.55 -17.56 16.14
N GLU A 212 -2.69 -18.30 15.46
CA GLU A 212 -2.99 -18.99 14.22
C GLU A 212 -2.98 -20.50 14.48
N MET A 213 -4.14 -21.14 14.33
CA MET A 213 -4.30 -22.59 14.41
C MET A 213 -4.45 -23.11 12.99
N SER A 214 -3.46 -23.83 12.49
CA SER A 214 -3.39 -24.26 11.09
C SER A 214 -3.19 -25.76 10.96
N CYS A 215 -3.93 -26.33 10.01
CA CYS A 215 -3.77 -27.66 9.44
C CYS A 215 -4.29 -27.58 7.98
N ASP A 216 -5.17 -28.50 7.57
CA ASP A 216 -5.93 -28.40 6.31
C ASP A 216 -6.84 -27.16 6.26
N LEU A 217 -7.25 -26.66 7.42
CA LEU A 217 -7.95 -25.40 7.60
C LEU A 217 -7.11 -24.45 8.47
N LYS A 218 -7.31 -23.15 8.29
CA LYS A 218 -6.68 -22.10 9.09
C LYS A 218 -7.73 -21.32 9.86
N ARG A 219 -7.54 -21.25 11.18
CA ARG A 219 -8.28 -20.35 12.09
C ARG A 219 -7.32 -19.32 12.65
N GLU A 220 -7.70 -18.06 12.60
CA GLU A 220 -6.92 -16.96 13.16
C GLU A 220 -7.76 -16.22 14.21
N GLU A 221 -7.14 -15.90 15.33
CA GLU A 221 -7.76 -15.18 16.44
C GLU A 221 -6.85 -14.05 16.92
N LEU A 222 -7.48 -12.97 17.37
CA LEU A 222 -6.81 -11.82 17.97
C LEU A 222 -7.13 -11.76 19.45
N HIS A 223 -6.09 -11.72 20.28
CA HIS A 223 -6.18 -11.66 21.74
C HIS A 223 -5.55 -10.34 22.20
N TYR A 224 -6.37 -9.46 22.77
CA TYR A 224 -5.95 -8.10 23.19
C TYR A 224 -5.70 -8.07 24.69
N LEU A 225 -4.51 -8.52 25.10
CA LEU A 225 -4.16 -8.62 26.50
C LEU A 225 -3.54 -7.32 27.01
N GLY A 226 -3.76 -7.03 28.29
CA GLY A 226 -3.13 -5.89 28.97
C GLY A 226 -2.73 -6.24 30.38
N ILE A 227 -1.54 -5.80 30.81
CA ILE A 227 -1.05 -5.99 32.17
C ILE A 227 -0.67 -4.64 32.79
N SER A 228 -1.10 -4.41 34.03
CA SER A 228 -0.69 -3.26 34.81
C SER A 228 0.76 -3.41 35.24
N LEU A 229 1.61 -2.43 34.92
CA LEU A 229 3.01 -2.41 35.36
C LEU A 229 3.16 -1.92 36.82
N THR A 230 2.07 -1.47 37.43
CA THR A 230 2.02 -1.12 38.86
C THR A 230 1.47 -2.28 39.70
N LYS A 231 0.36 -2.91 39.28
CA LYS A 231 -0.35 -3.91 40.08
C LYS A 231 -0.08 -5.36 39.65
N GLY A 232 0.46 -5.57 38.45
CA GLY A 232 0.62 -6.90 37.85
C GLY A 232 -0.69 -7.58 37.43
N THR A 233 -1.83 -6.88 37.46
CA THR A 233 -3.13 -7.43 37.07
C THR A 233 -3.26 -7.54 35.55
N ILE A 234 -3.67 -8.70 35.06
CA ILE A 234 -3.91 -8.99 33.63
C ILE A 234 -5.41 -8.77 33.29
N ILE A 235 -5.69 -8.27 32.09
CA ILE A 235 -7.02 -8.07 31.51
C ILE A 235 -7.02 -8.66 30.08
N ASP A 236 -7.99 -9.52 29.79
CA ASP A 236 -8.09 -10.22 28.49
C ASP A 236 -8.75 -9.42 27.36
N ASP A 237 -9.60 -8.45 27.72
CA ASP A 237 -10.21 -7.50 26.78
C ASP A 237 -9.70 -6.09 27.03
N PHE A 238 -8.38 -5.93 26.88
CA PHE A 238 -7.74 -4.63 27.04
C PHE A 238 -8.19 -3.63 25.96
N ASN A 239 -8.61 -4.13 24.79
CA ASN A 239 -9.14 -3.29 23.74
C ASN A 239 -10.41 -2.56 24.16
N ALA A 240 -11.35 -3.22 24.83
CA ALA A 240 -12.55 -2.54 25.37
C ALA A 240 -12.19 -1.42 26.36
N LYS A 241 -11.11 -1.60 27.14
CA LYS A 241 -10.63 -0.58 28.09
C LYS A 241 -10.08 0.67 27.38
N ILE A 242 -9.38 0.51 26.26
CA ILE A 242 -8.81 1.62 25.48
C ILE A 242 -9.86 2.27 24.57
N SER A 243 -10.71 1.47 23.93
CA SER A 243 -11.67 1.95 22.91
C SER A 243 -12.68 2.98 23.44
N SER A 244 -12.88 3.04 24.75
CA SER A 244 -13.76 4.01 25.40
C SER A 244 -13.09 5.37 25.71
N ARG A 245 -11.80 5.52 25.40
CA ARG A 245 -10.97 6.65 25.84
C ARG A 245 -10.30 7.31 24.65
N GLU A 246 -10.17 8.62 24.69
CA GLU A 246 -9.33 9.35 23.76
C GLU A 246 -7.87 9.23 24.18
N MET A 247 -6.98 8.97 23.23
CA MET A 247 -5.56 8.73 23.47
C MET A 247 -4.72 9.77 22.74
N THR A 248 -3.63 10.20 23.36
CA THR A 248 -2.66 11.15 22.78
C THR A 248 -1.23 10.61 22.90
N PRO A 249 -0.36 10.83 21.90
CA PRO A 249 1.03 10.39 21.94
C PRO A 249 1.93 11.29 22.82
N ARG A 250 1.39 12.41 23.33
CA ARG A 250 2.14 13.38 24.15
C ARG A 250 1.61 13.34 25.57
N LEU A 251 2.53 13.40 26.55
CA LEU A 251 2.16 13.51 27.96
C LEU A 251 1.29 14.75 28.18
N PRO A 252 0.04 14.60 28.65
CA PRO A 252 -0.85 15.72 28.91
C PRO A 252 -0.37 16.60 30.08
N GLU A 253 -0.83 17.84 30.12
CA GLU A 253 -0.60 18.75 31.23
C GLU A 253 -1.31 18.29 32.51
N ASN A 254 -0.73 18.60 33.68
CA ASN A 254 -1.28 18.25 35.00
C ASN A 254 -1.54 16.75 35.19
N VAL A 255 -0.65 15.92 34.64
CA VAL A 255 -0.62 14.45 34.79
C VAL A 255 0.77 14.00 35.23
N HIS A 256 0.83 12.98 36.07
CA HIS A 256 2.08 12.30 36.44
C HIS A 256 1.92 10.78 36.29
N ILE A 257 3.01 10.12 35.91
CA ILE A 257 3.04 8.67 35.71
C ILE A 257 3.42 7.99 37.03
N GLN A 258 2.69 6.96 37.42
CA GLN A 258 3.03 6.12 38.58
C GLN A 258 4.31 5.31 38.31
N PRO A 259 5.15 5.10 39.33
CA PRO A 259 6.36 4.30 39.18
C PRO A 259 6.02 2.84 38.85
N TYR A 260 6.89 2.19 38.12
CA TYR A 260 6.70 0.80 37.69
C TYR A 260 7.12 -0.10 38.85
N GLU A 261 6.24 -1.01 39.27
CA GLU A 261 6.61 -2.10 40.19
C GLU A 261 7.10 -3.32 39.42
N LEU A 262 6.65 -3.47 38.17
CA LEU A 262 6.99 -4.57 37.27
C LEU A 262 7.78 -4.07 36.06
N THR A 263 8.86 -4.77 35.71
CA THR A 263 9.61 -4.48 34.49
C THR A 263 8.83 -4.95 33.26
N VAL A 264 9.08 -4.32 32.11
CA VAL A 264 8.40 -4.70 30.85
C VAL A 264 8.67 -6.17 30.50
N THR A 265 9.90 -6.65 30.69
CA THR A 265 10.26 -8.06 30.43
C THR A 265 9.54 -9.04 31.35
N ALA A 266 9.46 -8.74 32.66
CA ALA A 266 8.69 -9.58 33.58
C ALA A 266 7.19 -9.58 33.22
N ALA A 267 6.67 -8.44 32.77
CA ALA A 267 5.30 -8.31 32.31
C ALA A 267 5.03 -9.10 31.02
N THR A 268 5.97 -9.15 30.06
CA THR A 268 5.84 -9.98 28.86
C THR A 268 5.83 -11.46 29.21
N ASP A 269 6.70 -11.91 30.12
CA ASP A 269 6.76 -13.31 30.53
C ASP A 269 5.44 -13.75 31.19
N LEU A 270 4.82 -12.87 31.99
CA LEU A 270 3.52 -13.12 32.60
C LEU A 270 2.38 -13.17 31.57
N LEU A 271 2.39 -12.29 30.58
CA LEU A 271 1.40 -12.31 29.49
C LEU A 271 1.53 -13.58 28.63
N GLU A 272 2.75 -14.00 28.32
CA GLU A 272 3.01 -15.24 27.57
C GLU A 272 2.56 -16.48 28.36
N ALA A 273 2.86 -16.54 29.65
CA ALA A 273 2.39 -17.62 30.53
C ALA A 273 0.85 -17.64 30.63
N HIS A 274 0.22 -16.46 30.72
CA HIS A 274 -1.24 -16.32 30.75
C HIS A 274 -1.88 -16.83 29.45
N LEU A 275 -1.37 -16.37 28.31
CA LEU A 275 -1.85 -16.81 27.00
C LEU A 275 -1.65 -18.31 26.79
N THR A 276 -0.48 -18.85 27.18
CA THR A 276 -0.18 -20.28 27.08
C THR A 276 -1.15 -21.12 27.92
N SER A 277 -1.47 -20.65 29.12
CA SER A 277 -2.44 -21.32 30.00
C SER A 277 -3.84 -21.30 29.40
N HIS A 278 -4.28 -20.16 28.86
CA HIS A 278 -5.57 -20.05 28.17
C HIS A 278 -5.65 -20.98 26.94
N LEU A 279 -4.58 -21.04 26.14
CA LEU A 279 -4.53 -21.95 24.99
C LEU A 279 -4.59 -23.42 25.44
N ALA A 280 -3.91 -23.81 26.52
CA ALA A 280 -3.91 -25.17 27.02
C ALA A 280 -5.30 -25.69 27.43
N GLU A 281 -6.24 -24.81 27.77
CA GLU A 281 -7.61 -25.16 28.14
C GLU A 281 -8.56 -25.33 26.95
N LEU A 282 -8.13 -24.96 25.73
CA LEU A 282 -8.96 -25.05 24.53
C LEU A 282 -9.18 -26.50 24.07
N ASP A 283 -10.26 -26.72 23.32
CA ASP A 283 -10.51 -28.00 22.67
C ASP A 283 -9.59 -28.20 21.46
N TYR A 284 -8.81 -29.29 21.49
CA TYR A 284 -7.88 -29.71 20.44
C TYR A 284 -8.38 -30.91 19.63
N SER A 285 -9.67 -31.23 19.71
CA SER A 285 -10.29 -32.28 18.89
C SER A 285 -9.99 -32.13 17.38
N TRP A 286 -9.89 -30.89 16.90
CA TRP A 286 -9.52 -30.59 15.51
C TRP A 286 -8.11 -31.09 15.16
N ALA A 287 -7.15 -30.97 16.09
CA ALA A 287 -5.77 -31.38 15.88
C ALA A 287 -5.64 -32.91 15.88
N GLU A 288 -6.43 -33.59 16.71
CA GLU A 288 -6.51 -35.07 16.71
C GLU A 288 -7.09 -35.58 15.39
N GLN A 289 -8.18 -34.98 14.92
CA GLN A 289 -8.77 -35.34 13.62
C GLN A 289 -7.81 -35.06 12.46
N ALA A 290 -7.09 -33.94 12.48
CA ALA A 290 -6.09 -33.62 11.47
C ALA A 290 -4.95 -34.65 11.45
N ARG A 291 -4.45 -35.09 12.62
CA ARG A 291 -3.44 -36.16 12.73
C ARG A 291 -3.94 -37.49 12.18
N GLU A 292 -5.20 -37.84 12.41
CA GLU A 292 -5.77 -39.07 11.88
C GLU A 292 -5.92 -39.01 10.35
N ARG A 293 -6.36 -37.87 9.81
CA ARG A 293 -6.38 -37.64 8.34
C ARG A 293 -4.97 -37.73 7.75
N LEU A 294 -3.98 -37.08 8.37
CA LEU A 294 -2.58 -37.18 7.98
C LEU A 294 -2.11 -38.63 7.95
N ARG A 295 -2.44 -39.43 8.97
CA ARG A 295 -2.07 -40.86 9.04
C ARG A 295 -2.66 -41.65 7.87
N ILE A 296 -3.92 -41.40 7.52
CA ILE A 296 -4.60 -42.04 6.40
C ILE A 296 -3.95 -41.65 5.07
N GLU A 297 -3.73 -40.35 4.84
CA GLU A 297 -3.11 -39.84 3.61
C GLU A 297 -1.67 -40.37 3.43
N LEU A 298 -0.88 -40.38 4.50
CA LEU A 298 0.46 -40.98 4.47
C LEU A 298 0.42 -42.47 4.13
N ALA A 299 -0.54 -43.22 4.68
CA ALA A 299 -0.69 -44.64 4.34
C ALA A 299 -1.02 -44.85 2.86
N ILE A 300 -1.85 -43.99 2.26
CA ILE A 300 -2.17 -44.03 0.83
C ILE A 300 -0.91 -43.79 -0.01
N ILE A 301 -0.13 -42.77 0.36
CA ILE A 301 1.14 -42.42 -0.31
C ILE A 301 2.12 -43.60 -0.19
N ASP A 302 2.26 -44.18 0.99
CA ASP A 302 3.17 -45.31 1.26
C ASP A 302 2.79 -46.55 0.43
N ILE A 303 1.50 -46.84 0.27
CA ILE A 303 1.03 -47.96 -0.57
C ILE A 303 1.35 -47.69 -2.05
N TYR A 304 1.00 -46.50 -2.56
CA TYR A 304 1.23 -46.15 -3.97
C TYR A 304 2.71 -46.19 -4.33
N TYR A 305 3.56 -45.47 -3.60
CA TYR A 305 4.99 -45.40 -3.89
C TYR A 305 5.74 -46.69 -3.49
N GLY A 306 5.20 -47.49 -2.56
CA GLY A 306 5.80 -48.76 -2.16
C GLY A 306 5.93 -49.77 -3.30
N GLU A 307 5.07 -49.70 -4.31
CA GLU A 307 5.23 -50.49 -5.55
C GLU A 307 6.27 -49.90 -6.49
N LEU A 308 6.23 -48.58 -6.73
CA LEU A 308 7.15 -47.90 -7.64
C LEU A 308 8.61 -47.93 -7.15
N LEU A 309 8.84 -47.97 -5.84
CA LEU A 309 10.17 -48.04 -5.25
C LEU A 309 10.88 -49.40 -5.43
N LYS A 310 10.16 -50.43 -5.89
CA LYS A 310 10.72 -51.75 -6.22
C LYS A 310 11.32 -51.82 -7.63
N GLU A 311 11.25 -50.73 -8.40
CA GLU A 311 11.83 -50.64 -9.75
C GLU A 311 13.34 -50.99 -9.72
N PRO A 312 13.81 -51.90 -10.59
CA PRO A 312 15.21 -52.35 -10.58
C PRO A 312 16.20 -51.34 -11.15
N ASP A 313 15.71 -50.34 -11.91
CA ASP A 313 16.52 -49.27 -12.49
C ASP A 313 16.86 -48.22 -11.42
N GLU A 314 18.15 -48.04 -11.12
CA GLU A 314 18.61 -47.18 -10.02
C GLU A 314 18.25 -45.70 -10.22
N GLU A 315 18.32 -45.18 -11.45
CA GLU A 315 18.01 -43.77 -11.73
C GLU A 315 16.52 -43.49 -11.51
N LYS A 316 15.66 -44.39 -11.99
CA LYS A 316 14.20 -44.27 -11.81
C LYS A 316 13.78 -44.45 -10.36
N ARG A 317 14.45 -45.35 -9.63
CA ARG A 317 14.20 -45.55 -8.20
C ARG A 317 14.57 -44.32 -7.39
N LEU A 318 15.70 -43.68 -7.68
CA LEU A 318 16.11 -42.43 -7.02
C LEU A 318 15.12 -41.30 -7.33
N GLY A 319 14.73 -41.11 -8.59
CA GLY A 319 13.72 -40.11 -8.96
C GLY A 319 12.36 -40.35 -8.28
N THR A 320 11.94 -41.61 -8.16
CA THR A 320 10.71 -42.00 -7.44
C THR A 320 10.84 -41.73 -5.94
N GLN A 321 12.00 -42.00 -5.33
CA GLN A 321 12.24 -41.73 -3.92
C GLN A 321 12.18 -40.24 -3.59
N GLU A 322 12.73 -39.39 -4.46
CA GLU A 322 12.64 -37.93 -4.29
C GLU A 322 11.19 -37.44 -4.38
N GLN A 323 10.41 -37.96 -5.34
CA GLN A 323 9.00 -37.63 -5.47
C GLN A 323 8.20 -38.09 -4.24
N TYR A 324 8.44 -39.32 -3.78
CA TYR A 324 7.84 -39.86 -2.56
C TYR A 324 8.14 -38.97 -1.36
N ASN A 325 9.42 -38.66 -1.12
CA ASN A 325 9.85 -37.80 -0.01
C ASN A 325 9.17 -36.43 -0.08
N ARG A 326 9.13 -35.82 -1.27
CA ARG A 326 8.50 -34.50 -1.48
C ARG A 326 7.02 -34.52 -1.18
N ARG A 327 6.28 -35.51 -1.70
CA ARG A 327 4.83 -35.64 -1.44
C ARG A 327 4.53 -35.91 0.02
N ARG A 328 5.37 -36.71 0.68
CA ARG A 328 5.26 -36.96 2.11
C ARG A 328 5.46 -35.68 2.91
N GLN A 329 6.48 -34.89 2.58
CA GLN A 329 6.77 -33.62 3.23
C GLN A 329 5.67 -32.58 3.01
N GLU A 330 5.14 -32.50 1.79
CA GLU A 330 4.00 -31.63 1.44
C GLU A 330 2.74 -32.02 2.23
N THR A 331 2.45 -33.31 2.33
CA THR A 331 1.28 -33.82 3.08
C THR A 331 1.42 -33.56 4.58
N ILE A 332 2.61 -33.77 5.14
CA ILE A 332 2.91 -33.42 6.53
C ILE A 332 2.70 -31.93 6.73
N TRP A 333 3.31 -31.08 5.89
CA TRP A 333 3.15 -29.63 6.00
C TRP A 333 1.69 -29.17 5.92
N GLN A 334 0.86 -29.84 5.13
CA GLN A 334 -0.56 -29.48 4.97
C GLN A 334 -1.43 -29.92 6.15
N TYR A 335 -1.23 -31.13 6.70
CA TYR A 335 -2.14 -31.70 7.71
C TYR A 335 -1.59 -31.69 9.13
N GLU A 336 -0.30 -31.46 9.33
CA GLU A 336 0.30 -31.39 10.66
C GLU A 336 -0.29 -30.18 11.41
N PRO A 337 -1.01 -30.42 12.52
CA PRO A 337 -1.63 -29.33 13.26
C PRO A 337 -0.55 -28.51 13.97
N GLN A 338 -0.59 -27.20 13.72
CA GLN A 338 0.33 -26.24 14.30
C GLN A 338 -0.44 -25.08 14.93
N ILE A 339 0.10 -24.56 16.03
CA ILE A 339 -0.34 -23.30 16.63
C ILE A 339 0.85 -22.35 16.57
N ALA A 340 0.68 -21.22 15.88
CA ALA A 340 1.65 -20.14 15.85
C ALA A 340 1.09 -18.93 16.62
N VAL A 341 1.92 -18.32 17.45
CA VAL A 341 1.57 -17.12 18.20
C VAL A 341 2.54 -16.01 17.79
N SER A 342 2.02 -14.84 17.45
CA SER A 342 2.82 -13.66 17.12
C SER A 342 2.22 -12.40 17.72
N ALA A 343 3.05 -11.47 18.18
CA ALA A 343 2.61 -10.15 18.62
C ALA A 343 2.52 -9.21 17.40
N ILE A 344 1.31 -8.73 17.07
CA ILE A 344 1.09 -7.82 15.93
C ILE A 344 1.41 -6.38 16.35
N THR A 345 0.81 -5.95 17.46
CA THR A 345 0.88 -4.58 17.97
C THR A 345 1.05 -4.65 19.47
N TYR A 346 1.94 -3.83 20.01
CA TYR A 346 2.17 -3.74 21.44
C TYR A 346 2.49 -2.30 21.82
N GLY A 347 2.35 -1.96 23.09
CA GLY A 347 2.67 -0.60 23.52
C GLY A 347 2.47 -0.36 24.99
N LEU A 348 2.96 0.80 25.42
CA LEU A 348 2.73 1.33 26.75
C LEU A 348 1.59 2.33 26.71
N PHE A 349 0.57 2.07 27.54
CA PHE A 349 -0.63 2.87 27.65
C PHE A 349 -0.71 3.42 29.07
N HIS A 350 -0.73 4.74 29.20
CA HIS A 350 -0.83 5.41 30.48
C HIS A 350 -2.26 5.87 30.68
N LEU A 351 -2.95 5.21 31.60
CA LEU A 351 -4.38 5.38 31.82
C LEU A 351 -4.62 6.03 33.18
N ARG A 352 -5.62 6.89 33.29
CA ARG A 352 -5.97 7.49 34.58
C ARG A 352 -6.30 6.38 35.58
N SER A 353 -5.60 6.38 36.72
CA SER A 353 -5.90 5.49 37.82
C SER A 353 -7.23 5.94 38.46
N LEU A 354 -8.20 5.03 38.57
CA LEU A 354 -9.50 5.31 39.17
C LEU A 354 -9.42 5.35 40.69
#